data_AF-A0A9D5LLS3-F1
#
_entry.id   AF-A0A9D5LLS3-F1
#
_cell.length_a   1.000
_cell.length_b   1.000
_cell.length_c   1.000
_cell.angle_alpha   90.00
_cell.angle_beta   90.00
_cell.angle_gamma   90.00
#
_symmetry.space_group_name_H-M   'P 1'
#
loop_
_entity.id
_entity.type
_entity.pdbx_description
1 polymer ?
#
loop_
_entity_poly.entity_id
_entity_poly.type
_entity_poly.pdbx_seq_one_letter_code
_entity_poly.pdbx_strand_id
1 'polypeptide(L)'
;MCDTVYRLTPSAAVPELIFDMGRHSFPINDLNRKDIKSDNLIVTDVNVTPKKAVFGVSRGWIGDEDHTLYIGTYDRQTGETRIALASDGITDDLGGFIPFAPAFSNPKGDLIGVLTTDDIEEWYGENPDFPRPEWLNTLPDDSNPILVIVSE
;
A
#
# COMPACT_ATOMS: atom_id res chain seq x y z
N MET A 1 -6.23 18.49 -0.44
CA MET A 1 -6.13 17.02 -0.39
C MET A 1 -7.26 16.48 -1.24
N CYS A 2 -6.97 15.57 -2.17
CA CYS A 2 -7.98 15.02 -3.08
C CYS A 2 -8.38 13.65 -2.55
N ASP A 3 -9.64 13.51 -2.17
CA ASP A 3 -10.26 12.26 -1.73
C ASP A 3 -10.92 11.50 -2.89
N THR A 4 -10.74 11.99 -4.11
CA THR A 4 -11.45 11.49 -5.29
C THR A 4 -10.46 11.15 -6.39
N VAL A 5 -10.57 9.94 -6.93
CA VAL A 5 -9.91 9.54 -8.18
C VAL A 5 -10.82 9.88 -9.33
N TYR A 6 -10.32 10.60 -10.32
CA TYR A 6 -11.06 10.96 -11.51
C TYR A 6 -10.57 10.17 -12.72
N ARG A 7 -11.50 9.62 -13.49
CA ARG A 7 -11.25 9.15 -14.85
C ARG A 7 -11.37 10.31 -15.82
N LEU A 8 -10.28 10.59 -16.53
CA LEU A 8 -10.28 11.61 -17.56
C LEU A 8 -10.83 11.04 -18.87
N THR A 9 -11.74 11.78 -19.48
CA THR A 9 -12.23 11.57 -20.85
C THR A 9 -11.85 12.80 -21.68
N PRO A 10 -11.93 12.75 -23.03
CA PRO A 10 -11.65 13.93 -23.86
C PRO A 10 -12.48 15.17 -23.51
N SER A 11 -13.64 14.99 -22.88
CA SER A 11 -14.60 16.06 -22.61
C SER A 11 -14.83 16.37 -21.12
N ALA A 12 -14.37 15.51 -20.20
CA ALA A 12 -14.69 15.65 -18.78
C ALA A 12 -13.78 14.81 -17.85
N ALA A 13 -13.65 15.25 -16.61
CA ALA A 13 -13.20 14.43 -15.49
C ALA A 13 -14.43 13.82 -14.80
N VAL A 14 -14.53 12.49 -14.77
CA VAL A 14 -15.64 11.76 -14.15
C VAL A 14 -15.14 11.09 -12.87
N PRO A 15 -15.78 11.29 -11.71
CA PRO A 15 -15.39 10.58 -10.49
C PRO A 15 -15.43 9.07 -10.70
N GLU A 16 -14.33 8.39 -10.40
CA GLU A 16 -14.21 6.93 -10.48
C GLU A 16 -14.24 6.27 -9.09
N LEU A 17 -13.61 6.90 -8.10
CA LEU A 17 -13.59 6.43 -6.72
C LEU A 17 -13.60 7.64 -5.79
N ILE A 18 -14.41 7.58 -4.71
CA ILE A 18 -14.46 8.60 -3.66
C ILE A 18 -14.11 7.91 -2.34
N PHE A 19 -13.14 8.46 -1.63
CA PHE A 19 -12.72 8.02 -0.31
C PHE A 19 -13.43 8.85 0.76
N ASP A 20 -14.51 8.30 1.32
CA ASP A 20 -15.19 8.94 2.45
C ASP A 20 -14.44 8.66 3.76
N MET A 21 -13.71 9.65 4.25
CA MET A 21 -12.97 9.57 5.52
C MET A 21 -13.83 10.05 6.72
N GLY A 22 -15.10 10.38 6.49
CA GLY A 22 -16.04 10.86 7.50
C GLY A 22 -15.46 12.03 8.31
N ARG A 23 -15.54 11.91 9.64
CA ARG A 23 -15.03 12.92 10.59
C ARG A 23 -13.50 13.13 10.54
N HIS A 24 -12.77 12.20 9.92
CA HIS A 24 -11.31 12.26 9.82
C HIS A 24 -10.84 13.02 8.57
N SER A 25 -11.76 13.43 7.70
CA SER A 25 -11.45 14.23 6.51
C SER A 25 -10.81 15.57 6.88
N PHE A 26 -9.77 15.97 6.18
CA PHE A 26 -9.22 17.32 6.30
C PHE A 26 -10.02 18.30 5.43
N PRO A 27 -10.64 19.36 6.00
CA PRO A 27 -11.49 20.27 5.23
C PRO A 27 -10.73 20.99 4.11
N ILE A 28 -11.29 21.00 2.89
CA ILE A 28 -10.66 21.66 1.74
C ILE A 28 -10.41 23.16 1.97
N ASN A 29 -11.32 23.82 2.70
CA ASN A 29 -11.22 25.24 3.03
C ASN A 29 -10.05 25.55 3.98
N ASP A 30 -9.53 24.56 4.69
CA ASP A 30 -8.40 24.69 5.61
C ASP A 30 -7.06 24.34 4.93
N LEU A 31 -7.09 23.83 3.68
CA LEU A 31 -5.89 23.47 2.92
C LEU A 31 -4.99 24.68 2.72
N ASN A 32 -3.69 24.51 3.02
CA ASN A 32 -2.67 25.58 3.00
C ASN A 32 -2.93 26.73 3.99
N ARG A 33 -3.85 26.55 4.96
CA ARG A 33 -4.20 27.57 5.96
C ARG A 33 -4.03 27.07 7.40
N LYS A 34 -4.20 25.78 7.62
CA LYS A 34 -4.03 25.12 8.91
C LYS A 34 -3.19 23.88 8.73
N ASP A 35 -2.54 23.49 9.81
CA ASP A 35 -1.81 22.24 9.89
C ASP A 35 -2.78 21.05 9.89
N ILE A 36 -2.36 19.98 9.24
CA ILE A 36 -3.04 18.70 9.28
C ILE A 36 -2.90 18.13 10.69
N LYS A 37 -3.98 17.59 11.24
CA LYS A 37 -3.98 17.02 12.59
C LYS A 37 -3.59 15.55 12.54
N SER A 38 -3.10 15.04 13.67
CA SER A 38 -2.75 13.62 13.84
C SER A 38 -3.94 12.66 13.69
N ASP A 39 -5.18 13.14 13.79
CA ASP A 39 -6.38 12.32 13.58
C ASP A 39 -6.97 12.41 12.17
N ASN A 40 -6.38 13.23 11.29
CA ASN A 40 -6.80 13.30 9.90
C ASN A 40 -6.32 12.09 9.11
N LEU A 41 -7.18 11.57 8.24
CA LEU A 41 -6.80 10.56 7.26
C LEU A 41 -6.44 11.25 5.94
N ILE A 42 -5.41 10.71 5.29
CA ILE A 42 -4.87 11.19 4.02
C ILE A 42 -4.68 9.97 3.14
N VAL A 43 -5.43 9.92 2.04
CA VAL A 43 -5.16 8.93 0.99
C VAL A 43 -3.92 9.36 0.22
N THR A 44 -2.97 8.45 0.04
CA THR A 44 -1.70 8.74 -0.63
C THR A 44 -1.66 8.08 -2.01
N ASP A 45 -1.10 6.88 -2.07
CA ASP A 45 -0.87 6.10 -3.27
C ASP A 45 -2.17 5.38 -3.60
N VAL A 46 -2.66 5.50 -4.83
CA VAL A 46 -3.89 4.82 -5.24
C VAL A 46 -3.67 4.12 -6.57
N ASN A 47 -3.98 2.84 -6.56
CA ASN A 47 -3.91 1.96 -7.71
C ASN A 47 -5.32 1.42 -7.98
N VAL A 48 -5.92 1.81 -9.10
CA VAL A 48 -7.27 1.38 -9.48
C VAL A 48 -7.18 0.39 -10.64
N THR A 49 -7.85 -0.75 -10.48
CA THR A 49 -8.00 -1.79 -11.50
C THR A 49 -9.49 -1.98 -11.80
N PRO A 50 -9.85 -2.73 -12.86
CA PRO A 50 -11.26 -3.07 -13.12
C PRO A 50 -11.96 -3.78 -11.95
N LYS A 51 -11.24 -4.62 -11.18
CA LYS A 51 -11.81 -5.44 -10.10
C LYS A 51 -11.67 -4.85 -8.69
N LYS A 52 -10.58 -4.13 -8.42
CA LYS A 52 -10.22 -3.64 -7.09
C LYS A 52 -9.47 -2.31 -7.11
N ALA A 53 -9.37 -1.66 -5.97
CA ALA A 53 -8.40 -0.60 -5.72
C ALA A 53 -7.49 -0.98 -4.55
N VAL A 54 -6.21 -0.62 -4.63
CA VAL A 54 -5.25 -0.74 -3.53
C VAL A 54 -4.69 0.64 -3.25
N PHE A 55 -4.62 1.02 -1.98
CA PHE A 55 -4.29 2.39 -1.62
C PHE A 55 -3.56 2.50 -0.29
N GLY A 56 -2.71 3.50 -0.17
CA GLY A 56 -2.12 3.94 1.10
C GLY A 56 -3.03 4.92 1.82
N VAL A 57 -3.05 4.84 3.16
CA VAL A 57 -3.68 5.85 4.02
C VAL A 57 -2.72 6.23 5.13
N SER A 58 -2.39 7.52 5.23
CA SER A 58 -1.72 8.07 6.39
C SER A 58 -2.74 8.60 7.38
N ARG A 59 -2.60 8.23 8.65
CA ARG A 59 -3.24 8.93 9.78
C ARG A 59 -2.23 9.92 10.35
N GLY A 60 -2.55 11.21 10.27
CA GLY A 60 -1.57 12.29 10.46
C GLY A 60 -0.84 12.64 9.17
N TRP A 61 -0.04 13.71 9.21
CA TRP A 61 0.74 14.16 8.07
C TRP A 61 1.95 13.25 7.84
N ILE A 62 2.18 12.82 6.60
CA ILE A 62 3.23 11.85 6.25
C ILE A 62 4.66 12.33 6.55
N GLY A 63 4.85 13.65 6.73
CA GLY A 63 6.13 14.22 7.12
C GLY A 63 6.38 14.24 8.63
N ASP A 64 5.37 13.93 9.45
CA ASP A 64 5.50 13.92 10.91
C ASP A 64 5.97 12.55 11.40
N GLU A 65 6.80 12.48 12.44
CA GLU A 65 7.34 11.21 12.95
C GLU A 65 6.27 10.28 13.55
N ASP A 66 5.14 10.83 14.01
CA ASP A 66 4.08 10.09 14.69
C ASP A 66 2.93 9.65 13.77
N HIS A 67 3.05 9.87 12.45
CA HIS A 67 2.06 9.40 11.50
C HIS A 67 2.00 7.87 11.45
N THR A 68 0.83 7.33 11.15
CA THR A 68 0.64 5.88 10.98
C THR A 68 0.20 5.58 9.56
N LEU A 69 0.94 4.71 8.87
CA LEU A 69 0.60 4.24 7.54
C LEU A 69 -0.23 2.96 7.59
N TYR A 70 -1.24 2.94 6.73
CA TYR A 70 -2.12 1.80 6.51
C TYR A 70 -2.14 1.45 5.02
N ILE A 71 -2.39 0.18 4.72
CA ILE A 71 -2.67 -0.31 3.38
C ILE A 71 -4.13 -0.73 3.33
N GLY A 72 -4.84 -0.19 2.34
CA GLY A 72 -6.24 -0.49 2.06
C GLY A 72 -6.41 -1.27 0.77
N THR A 73 -7.36 -2.18 0.76
CA THR A 73 -7.89 -2.83 -0.44
C THR A 73 -9.39 -2.61 -0.51
N TYR A 74 -9.89 -2.33 -1.71
CA TYR A 74 -11.31 -2.17 -1.99
C TYR A 74 -11.70 -3.12 -3.13
N ASP A 75 -12.62 -4.03 -2.86
CA ASP A 75 -13.20 -4.92 -3.86
C ASP A 75 -14.42 -4.25 -4.50
N ARG A 76 -14.38 -4.06 -5.83
CA ARG A 76 -15.45 -3.36 -6.57
C ARG A 76 -16.67 -4.25 -6.84
N GLN A 77 -16.53 -5.56 -6.74
CA GLN A 77 -17.64 -6.50 -6.91
C GLN A 77 -18.47 -6.62 -5.63
N THR A 78 -17.80 -6.71 -4.47
CA THR A 78 -18.47 -6.86 -3.17
C THR A 78 -18.75 -5.52 -2.50
N GLY A 79 -17.99 -4.48 -2.83
CA GLY A 79 -18.03 -3.19 -2.15
C GLY A 79 -17.33 -3.21 -0.79
N GLU A 80 -16.57 -4.26 -0.47
CA GLU A 80 -15.86 -4.39 0.81
C GLU A 80 -14.54 -3.63 0.78
N THR A 81 -14.26 -2.88 1.85
CA THR A 81 -12.96 -2.24 2.10
C THR A 81 -12.29 -2.91 3.29
N ARG A 82 -11.03 -3.34 3.12
CA ARG A 82 -10.18 -3.87 4.20
C ARG A 82 -8.96 -2.99 4.36
N ILE A 83 -8.60 -2.69 5.60
CA ILE A 83 -7.45 -1.84 5.94
C ILE A 83 -6.63 -2.53 7.03
N ALA A 84 -5.32 -2.56 6.86
CA ALA A 84 -4.36 -3.06 7.84
C ALA A 84 -3.21 -2.06 8.02
N LEU A 85 -2.42 -2.20 9.09
CA LEU A 85 -1.20 -1.41 9.24
C LEU A 85 -0.24 -1.75 8.10
N ALA A 86 0.42 -0.74 7.54
CA ALA A 86 1.38 -0.96 6.47
C ALA A 86 2.58 -1.79 6.95
N SER A 87 2.94 -1.65 8.23
CA SER A 87 4.00 -2.43 8.89
C SER A 87 3.73 -3.92 8.97
N ASP A 88 2.47 -4.33 8.96
CA ASP A 88 2.11 -5.76 9.01
C ASP A 88 2.33 -6.43 7.65
N GLY A 89 2.37 -5.63 6.57
CA GLY A 89 2.54 -6.09 5.20
C GLY A 89 1.39 -6.97 4.69
N ILE A 90 1.53 -7.45 3.46
CA ILE A 90 0.74 -8.53 2.90
C ILE A 90 1.53 -9.83 3.10
N THR A 91 0.97 -10.74 3.87
CA THR A 91 1.55 -12.07 4.11
C THR A 91 1.07 -13.06 3.06
N ASP A 92 1.99 -13.85 2.52
CA ASP A 92 1.67 -15.03 1.71
C ASP A 92 1.11 -16.13 2.62
N ASP A 93 -0.16 -16.50 2.46
CA ASP A 93 -0.84 -17.52 3.23
C ASP A 93 -0.56 -18.96 2.75
N LEU A 94 0.06 -19.11 1.57
CA LEU A 94 0.45 -20.41 1.02
C LEU A 94 1.87 -20.79 1.43
N GLY A 95 2.80 -19.84 1.28
CA GLY A 95 4.22 -20.05 1.54
C GLY A 95 4.67 -19.56 2.91
N GLY A 96 4.03 -18.53 3.48
CA GLY A 96 4.45 -17.89 4.73
C GLY A 96 5.69 -16.99 4.60
N PHE A 97 6.11 -16.66 3.38
CA PHE A 97 7.30 -15.86 3.13
C PHE A 97 7.14 -14.42 3.66
N ILE A 98 8.25 -13.70 3.80
CA ILE A 98 8.33 -12.35 4.38
C ILE A 98 7.16 -11.45 3.94
N PRO A 99 6.40 -10.86 4.89
CA PRO A 99 5.36 -9.90 4.55
C PRO A 99 5.93 -8.71 3.78
N PHE A 100 5.18 -8.18 2.82
CA PHE A 100 5.65 -7.02 2.04
C PHE A 100 4.55 -5.96 1.87
N ALA A 101 4.97 -4.70 1.81
CA ALA A 101 4.09 -3.60 1.40
C ALA A 101 4.16 -3.43 -0.13
N PRO A 102 3.04 -3.44 -0.87
CA PRO A 102 3.06 -3.16 -2.31
C PRO A 102 3.53 -1.73 -2.58
N ALA A 103 4.52 -1.59 -3.46
CA ALA A 103 4.99 -0.29 -3.92
C ALA A 103 4.16 0.23 -5.11
N PHE A 104 3.64 -0.67 -5.95
CA PHE A 104 2.83 -0.32 -7.11
C PHE A 104 1.94 -1.48 -7.56
N SER A 105 0.99 -1.19 -8.46
CA SER A 105 0.25 -2.21 -9.18
C SER A 105 0.49 -2.11 -10.68
N ASN A 106 0.25 -3.20 -11.41
CA ASN A 106 0.28 -3.17 -12.88
C ASN A 106 -1.15 -3.14 -13.47
N PRO A 107 -1.31 -2.94 -14.79
CA PRO A 107 -2.64 -2.89 -15.43
C PRO A 107 -3.46 -4.18 -15.34
N LYS A 108 -2.85 -5.33 -15.00
CA LYS A 108 -3.56 -6.59 -14.77
C LYS A 108 -4.14 -6.67 -13.35
N GLY A 109 -3.68 -5.80 -12.47
CA GLY A 109 -4.06 -5.74 -11.06
C GLY A 109 -3.16 -6.53 -10.13
N ASP A 110 -1.99 -6.93 -10.61
CA ASP A 110 -0.96 -7.55 -9.77
C ASP A 110 -0.39 -6.49 -8.82
N LEU A 111 -0.19 -6.88 -7.57
CA LEU A 111 0.49 -6.06 -6.57
C LEU A 111 1.97 -6.38 -6.57
N ILE A 112 2.78 -5.33 -6.60
CA ILE A 112 4.21 -5.46 -6.78
C ILE A 112 4.92 -4.85 -5.58
N GLY A 113 5.66 -5.68 -4.86
CA GLY A 113 6.57 -5.31 -3.79
C GLY A 113 8.02 -5.44 -4.21
N VAL A 114 8.90 -4.84 -3.42
CA VAL A 114 10.35 -4.94 -3.59
C VAL A 114 10.94 -5.31 -2.24
N LEU A 115 11.82 -6.31 -2.22
CA LEU A 115 12.57 -6.72 -1.05
C LEU A 115 14.05 -6.67 -1.37
N THR A 116 14.83 -6.03 -0.51
CA THR A 116 16.29 -6.09 -0.61
C THR A 116 16.81 -7.40 -0.01
N THR A 117 18.06 -7.76 -0.33
CA THR A 117 18.75 -8.87 0.33
C THR A 117 18.83 -8.62 1.84
N ASP A 118 19.13 -7.38 2.26
CA ASP A 118 19.19 -6.98 3.67
C ASP A 118 17.87 -7.21 4.41
N ASP A 119 16.73 -6.78 3.84
CA ASP A 119 15.40 -6.99 4.45
C ASP A 119 15.11 -8.48 4.68
N ILE A 120 15.54 -9.33 3.73
CA ILE A 120 15.33 -10.77 3.79
C ILE A 120 16.24 -11.40 4.86
N GLU A 121 17.51 -11.00 4.92
CA GLU A 121 18.44 -11.50 5.94
C GLU A 121 18.00 -11.11 7.36
N GLU A 122 17.54 -9.87 7.55
CA GLU A 122 17.00 -9.40 8.83
C GLU A 122 15.81 -10.27 9.26
N TRP A 123 14.85 -10.49 8.35
CA TRP A 123 13.68 -11.32 8.64
C TRP A 123 14.03 -12.77 8.98
N TYR A 124 14.99 -13.40 8.29
CA TYR A 124 15.45 -14.75 8.64
C TYR A 124 16.21 -14.78 9.97
N GLY A 125 16.89 -13.70 10.35
CA GLY A 125 17.47 -13.55 11.67
C GLY A 125 16.42 -13.61 12.78
N GLU A 126 15.25 -13.02 12.55
CA GLU A 126 14.11 -13.05 13.47
C GLU A 126 13.25 -14.32 13.37
N ASN A 127 13.29 -15.00 12.22
CA ASN A 127 12.50 -16.20 11.91
C ASN A 127 13.39 -17.40 11.51
N PRO A 128 14.30 -17.87 12.38
CA PRO A 128 15.32 -18.86 12.03
C PRO A 128 14.77 -20.27 11.71
N ASP A 129 13.55 -20.58 12.19
CA ASP A 129 12.90 -21.87 11.95
C ASP A 129 12.18 -21.92 10.58
N PHE A 130 12.11 -20.80 9.87
CA PHE A 130 11.42 -20.74 8.60
C PHE A 130 12.27 -21.36 7.47
N PRO A 131 11.69 -22.24 6.62
CA PRO A 131 12.45 -22.88 5.53
C PRO A 131 12.99 -21.85 4.53
N ARG A 132 14.32 -21.76 4.42
CA ARG A 132 14.98 -20.88 3.46
C ARG A 132 15.04 -21.51 2.06
N PRO A 133 14.46 -20.89 1.02
CA PRO A 133 14.54 -21.40 -0.34
C PRO A 133 15.98 -21.47 -0.86
N GLU A 134 16.35 -22.56 -1.55
CA GLU A 134 17.73 -22.74 -2.04
C GLU A 134 18.19 -21.64 -3.00
N TRP A 135 17.28 -21.10 -3.82
CA TRP A 135 17.62 -20.05 -4.79
C TRP A 135 18.15 -18.77 -4.10
N LEU A 136 17.71 -18.48 -2.87
CA LEU A 136 18.16 -17.31 -2.13
C LEU A 136 19.64 -17.42 -1.74
N ASN A 137 20.14 -18.64 -1.52
CA ASN A 137 21.56 -18.90 -1.21
C ASN A 137 22.48 -18.72 -2.42
N THR A 138 21.91 -18.54 -3.62
CA THR A 138 22.68 -18.33 -4.86
C THR A 138 22.88 -16.84 -5.17
N LEU A 139 22.24 -15.95 -4.40
CA LEU A 139 22.31 -14.50 -4.61
C LEU A 139 23.51 -13.90 -3.85
N PRO A 140 24.36 -13.12 -4.53
CA PRO A 140 25.33 -12.26 -3.86
C PRO A 140 24.67 -11.22 -2.94
N ASP A 141 25.38 -10.76 -1.90
CA ASP A 141 24.88 -9.74 -0.95
C ASP A 141 24.49 -8.43 -1.66
N ASP A 142 25.20 -8.05 -2.74
CA ASP A 142 24.97 -6.85 -3.55
C ASP A 142 23.98 -7.07 -4.72
N SER A 143 23.19 -8.14 -4.65
CA SER A 143 22.17 -8.43 -5.65
C SER A 143 21.13 -7.31 -5.76
N ASN A 144 20.58 -7.16 -6.97
CA ASN A 144 19.43 -6.29 -7.17
C ASN A 144 18.26 -6.76 -6.28
N PRO A 145 17.40 -5.83 -5.84
CA PRO A 145 16.21 -6.19 -5.07
C PRO A 145 15.32 -7.20 -5.80
N ILE A 146 14.69 -8.08 -5.02
CA ILE A 146 13.79 -9.11 -5.49
C ILE A 146 12.39 -8.52 -5.61
N LEU A 147 11.77 -8.75 -6.77
CA LEU A 147 10.41 -8.32 -7.03
C LEU A 147 9.43 -9.37 -6.49
N VAL A 148 8.54 -8.96 -5.60
CA VAL A 148 7.42 -9.81 -5.15
C VAL A 148 6.19 -9.42 -5.97
N ILE A 149 5.57 -10.39 -6.64
CA ILE A 149 4.37 -10.16 -7.42
C ILE A 149 3.24 -11.03 -6.86
N VAL A 150 2.18 -10.38 -6.37
CA VAL A 150 0.94 -11.07 -5.98
C VAL A 150 -0.08 -10.85 -7.08
N SER A 151 -0.43 -11.95 -7.73
CA SER A 151 -1.46 -12.02 -8.77
C SER A 151 -2.72 -12.68 -8.22
N GLU A 152 -3.88 -12.35 -8.79
CA GLU A 152 -5.14 -13.07 -8.57
C GLU A 152 -5.35 -14.19 -9.59
#